data_AF-A0A958CAD0-F1
#
_entry.id   AF-A0A958CAD0-F1
#
_cell.length_a   1.000
_cell.length_b   1.000
_cell.length_c   1.000
_cell.angle_alpha   90.00
_cell.angle_beta   90.00
_cell.angle_gamma   90.00
#
_symmetry.space_group_name_H-M   'P 1'
#
loop_
_entity.id
_entity.type
_entity.pdbx_description
1 polymer ?
#
loop_
_entity_poly.entity_id
_entity_poly.type
_entity_poly.pdbx_seq_one_letter_code
_entity_poly.pdbx_strand_id
1 'polypeptide(L)'
;MEQNVTERMQLAGYKLTPPRLAVLQVLDETDEHLSRAQILERVQAVQPAIGRATVYRTLELLIRLGVVRPIYLGEQNVCFTRADRGHHHLICSE
;
A
#
# COMPACT_ATOMS: atom_id res chain seq x y z
N MET A 1 -0.69 15.05 12.17
CA MET A 1 0.33 15.50 11.20
C MET A 1 0.25 14.57 10.01
N GLU A 2 -0.31 15.02 8.89
CA GLU A 2 -0.14 14.38 7.59
C GLU A 2 1.35 14.42 7.26
N GLN A 3 2.04 13.28 7.34
CA GLN A 3 3.42 13.21 6.88
C GLN A 3 3.42 13.01 5.37
N ASN A 4 4.03 13.93 4.64
CA ASN A 4 4.07 13.90 3.19
C ASN A 4 4.82 12.63 2.72
N VAL A 5 4.15 11.75 1.98
CA VAL A 5 4.75 10.50 1.46
C VAL A 5 6.04 10.77 0.70
N THR A 6 6.11 11.88 -0.02
CA THR A 6 7.30 12.30 -0.77
C THR A 6 8.47 12.56 0.15
N GLU A 7 8.25 13.24 1.27
CA GLU A 7 9.29 13.53 2.28
C GLU A 7 9.83 12.23 2.89
N ARG A 8 8.95 11.30 3.29
CA ARG A 8 9.35 10.00 3.84
C ARG A 8 10.17 9.18 2.84
N MET A 9 9.78 9.20 1.56
CA MET A 9 10.53 8.57 0.49
C MET A 9 11.92 9.20 0.33
N GLN A 10 12.00 10.53 0.29
CA GLN A 10 13.24 11.29 0.14
C GLN A 10 14.20 11.08 1.32
N LEU A 11 13.71 11.19 2.56
CA LEU A 11 14.50 10.96 3.78
C LEU A 11 15.07 9.54 3.84
N ALA A 12 14.35 8.56 3.29
CA ALA A 12 14.82 7.18 3.18
C ALA A 12 15.66 6.89 1.92
N GLY A 13 16.00 7.91 1.12
CA GLY A 13 16.84 7.76 -0.07
C GLY A 13 16.15 7.12 -1.29
N TYR A 14 14.82 7.09 -1.30
CA TYR A 14 14.03 6.50 -2.38
C TYR A 14 13.35 7.57 -3.24
N LYS A 15 13.36 7.36 -4.56
CA LYS A 15 12.59 8.18 -5.52
C LYS A 15 11.14 7.74 -5.60
N LEU A 16 10.21 8.67 -5.71
CA LEU A 16 8.82 8.37 -6.07
C LEU A 16 8.72 8.15 -7.58
N THR A 17 8.79 6.89 -8.01
CA THR A 17 8.73 6.50 -9.43
C THR A 17 7.28 6.25 -9.88
N PRO A 18 6.96 6.23 -11.19
CA PRO A 18 5.60 5.96 -11.65
C PRO A 18 5.00 4.65 -11.10
N PRO A 19 5.72 3.50 -11.06
CA PRO A 19 5.21 2.29 -10.40
C PRO A 19 4.88 2.48 -8.91
N ARG A 20 5.68 3.26 -8.19
CA ARG A 20 5.46 3.53 -6.75
C ARG A 20 4.26 4.41 -6.54
N LEU A 21 4.10 5.42 -7.40
CA LEU A 21 2.95 6.30 -7.40
C LEU A 21 1.66 5.54 -7.73
N ALA A 22 1.67 4.65 -8.71
CA ALA A 22 0.50 3.85 -9.09
C ALA A 22 0.00 2.96 -7.92
N VAL A 23 0.92 2.31 -7.18
CA VAL A 23 0.55 1.54 -5.98
C VAL A 23 -0.06 2.43 -4.89
N LEU A 24 0.47 3.65 -4.70
CA LEU A 24 -0.09 4.59 -3.73
C LEU A 24 -1.48 5.07 -4.16
N GLN A 25 -1.65 5.44 -5.43
CA GLN A 25 -2.92 5.89 -5.99
C GLN A 25 -4.02 4.84 -5.81
N VAL A 26 -3.75 3.58 -6.13
CA VAL A 26 -4.71 2.48 -5.93
C VAL A 26 -5.13 2.34 -4.46
N LEU A 27 -4.22 2.59 -3.51
CA LEU A 27 -4.53 2.57 -2.08
C LEU A 27 -5.21 3.86 -1.59
N ASP A 28 -5.11 4.96 -2.32
CA ASP A 28 -5.75 6.24 -2.03
C ASP A 28 -7.15 6.37 -2.66
N GLU A 29 -7.45 5.59 -3.71
CA GLU A 29 -8.71 5.57 -4.45
C GLU A 29 -9.86 4.88 -3.71
N THR A 30 -9.56 4.06 -2.70
CA THR A 30 -10.56 3.30 -1.94
C THR A 30 -10.24 3.27 -0.45
N ASP A 31 -11.28 3.27 0.37
CA ASP A 31 -11.18 3.04 1.81
C ASP A 31 -11.27 1.53 2.16
N GLU A 32 -11.44 0.66 1.16
CA GLU A 32 -11.41 -0.80 1.32
C GLU A 32 -10.00 -1.35 1.55
N HIS A 33 -9.90 -2.44 2.31
CA HIS A 33 -8.61 -3.12 2.51
C HIS A 33 -8.36 -4.09 1.39
N LEU A 34 -7.31 -3.82 0.61
CA LEU A 34 -7.01 -4.59 -0.57
C LEU A 34 -6.00 -5.69 -0.28
N SER A 35 -6.22 -6.90 -0.79
CA SER A 35 -5.21 -7.96 -0.83
C SER A 35 -4.08 -7.62 -1.83
N ARG A 36 -2.95 -8.32 -1.73
CA ARG A 36 -1.84 -8.14 -2.70
C ARG A 36 -2.27 -8.38 -4.16
N ALA A 37 -3.14 -9.37 -4.38
CA ALA A 37 -3.62 -9.71 -5.71
C ALA A 37 -4.52 -8.62 -6.29
N GLN A 38 -5.42 -8.07 -5.47
CA GLN A 38 -6.29 -6.96 -5.85
C GLN A 38 -5.51 -5.66 -6.14
N ILE A 39 -4.44 -5.39 -5.37
CA ILE A 39 -3.55 -4.25 -5.65
C ILE A 39 -2.85 -4.47 -6.99
N LEU A 40 -2.32 -5.67 -7.25
CA LEU A 40 -1.68 -5.98 -8.53
C LEU A 40 -2.62 -5.76 -9.71
N GLU A 41 -3.84 -6.29 -9.64
CA GLU A 41 -4.85 -6.17 -10.68
C GLU A 41 -5.18 -4.69 -10.97
N ARG A 42 -5.49 -3.91 -9.94
CA ARG A 42 -5.81 -2.48 -10.08
C ARG A 42 -4.62 -1.68 -10.61
N VAL A 43 -3.40 -1.96 -10.15
CA VAL A 43 -2.20 -1.29 -10.64
C VAL A 43 -1.89 -1.67 -12.09
N GLN A 44 -2.18 -2.91 -12.50
CA GLN A 44 -2.06 -3.33 -13.91
C GLN A 44 -3.11 -2.70 -14.82
N ALA A 45 -4.29 -2.35 -14.29
CA ALA A 45 -5.30 -1.61 -15.05
C ALA A 45 -4.81 -0.20 -15.45
N VAL A 46 -4.01 0.45 -14.61
CA VAL A 46 -3.42 1.78 -14.91
C VAL A 46 -2.02 1.69 -15.53
N GLN A 47 -1.27 0.63 -15.26
CA GLN A 47 0.08 0.42 -15.75
C GLN A 47 0.27 -1.03 -16.25
N PRO A 48 -0.19 -1.38 -17.46
CA PRO A 48 -0.25 -2.77 -17.94
C PRO A 48 1.09 -3.51 -18.00
N ALA A 49 2.20 -2.77 -18.20
CA ALA A 49 3.54 -3.35 -18.28
C ALA A 49 4.18 -3.65 -16.91
N ILE A 50 3.51 -3.33 -15.80
CA ILE A 50 4.08 -3.53 -14.46
C ILE A 50 4.06 -5.01 -14.06
N GLY A 51 5.22 -5.51 -13.65
CA GLY A 51 5.37 -6.87 -13.15
C GLY A 51 4.93 -7.01 -11.70
N ARG A 52 4.43 -8.21 -11.34
CA ARG A 52 4.07 -8.60 -9.97
C ARG A 52 5.17 -8.30 -8.95
N ALA A 53 6.42 -8.63 -9.29
CA ALA A 53 7.57 -8.40 -8.40
C ALA A 53 7.75 -6.90 -8.08
N THR A 54 7.51 -6.01 -9.05
CA THR A 54 7.61 -4.56 -8.86
C THR A 54 6.54 -4.05 -7.91
N VAL A 55 5.29 -4.51 -8.06
CA VAL A 55 4.18 -4.14 -7.15
C VAL A 55 4.48 -4.61 -5.73
N TYR A 56 4.91 -5.86 -5.55
CA TYR A 56 5.11 -6.42 -4.22
C TYR A 56 6.30 -5.80 -3.50
N ARG A 57 7.43 -5.60 -4.20
CA ARG A 57 8.60 -4.88 -3.64
C ARG A 57 8.28 -3.43 -3.29
N THR A 58 7.42 -2.79 -4.09
CA THR A 58 6.93 -1.44 -3.80
C THR A 58 6.08 -1.45 -2.53
N LEU A 59 5.15 -2.39 -2.41
CA LEU A 59 4.28 -2.52 -1.24
C LEU A 59 5.11 -2.75 0.03
N GLU A 60 6.08 -3.67 0.00
CA GLU A 60 7.01 -3.92 1.11
C GLU A 60 7.82 -2.68 1.48
N LEU A 61 8.30 -1.92 0.49
CA LEU A 61 8.99 -0.66 0.73
C LEU A 61 8.08 0.35 1.43
N LEU A 62 6.85 0.52 0.97
CA LEU A 62 5.90 1.46 1.56
C LEU A 62 5.50 1.05 2.99
N ILE A 63 5.44 -0.25 3.28
CA ILE A 63 5.23 -0.78 4.64
C ILE A 63 6.43 -0.45 5.53
N ARG A 64 7.66 -0.72 5.09
CA ARG A 64 8.87 -0.40 5.86
C ARG A 64 8.99 1.09 6.16
N LEU A 65 8.53 1.92 5.24
CA LEU A 65 8.50 3.37 5.44
C LEU A 65 7.30 3.84 6.25
N GLY A 66 6.36 2.95 6.61
CA GLY A 66 5.15 3.23 7.37
C GLY A 66 4.11 4.07 6.63
N VAL A 67 4.17 4.09 5.29
CA VAL A 67 3.18 4.76 4.42
C VAL A 67 1.95 3.87 4.23
N VAL A 68 2.16 2.56 4.20
CA VAL A 68 1.13 1.54 4.10
C VAL A 68 1.19 0.64 5.33
N ARG A 69 0.05 0.16 5.82
CA ARG A 69 -0.04 -0.81 6.91
C ARG A 69 -0.71 -2.10 6.45
N PRO A 70 -0.18 -3.28 6.83
CA PRO A 70 -0.91 -4.53 6.69
C PRO A 70 -2.02 -4.64 7.73
N ILE A 71 -3.12 -5.28 7.37
CA ILE A 71 -4.25 -5.64 8.23
C ILE A 71 -4.41 -7.15 8.13
N TYR A 72 -4.37 -7.82 9.27
CA TYR A 72 -4.51 -9.27 9.37
C TYR A 72 -5.97 -9.61 9.70
N LEU A 73 -6.68 -10.16 8.71
CA LEU A 73 -8.07 -10.59 8.80
C LEU A 73 -8.12 -12.12 9.00
N GLY A 74 -7.60 -12.59 10.14
CA GLY A 74 -7.44 -14.03 10.47
C GLY A 74 -6.08 -14.60 10.04
N GLU A 75 -5.94 -15.93 10.12
CA GLU A 75 -4.63 -16.62 10.04
C GLU A 75 -3.90 -16.45 8.68
N GLN A 76 -4.62 -16.23 7.58
CA GLN A 76 -4.01 -16.22 6.23
C GLN A 76 -4.41 -15.03 5.34
N ASN A 77 -5.33 -14.17 5.77
CA ASN A 77 -5.76 -13.04 4.96
C ASN A 77 -5.06 -11.76 5.42
N VAL A 78 -4.18 -11.26 4.55
CA VAL A 78 -3.52 -9.97 4.76
C VAL A 78 -3.98 -8.99 3.70
N CYS A 79 -4.63 -7.93 4.15
CA CYS A 79 -4.98 -6.79 3.32
C CYS A 79 -4.09 -5.59 3.67
N PHE A 80 -4.13 -4.55 2.85
CA PHE A 80 -3.29 -3.36 2.99
C PHE A 80 -4.15 -2.11 2.88
N THR A 81 -3.80 -1.11 3.67
CA THR A 81 -4.41 0.21 3.63
C THR A 81 -3.37 1.29 3.89
N ARG A 82 -3.73 2.52 3.57
CA ARG A 82 -2.99 3.73 3.93
C ARG A 82 -2.76 3.81 5.45
N ALA A 83 -1.52 4.08 5.86
CA ALA A 83 -1.19 4.14 7.29
C ALA A 83 -1.74 5.41 7.97
N ASP A 84 -1.91 6.49 7.21
CA ASP A 84 -2.49 7.76 7.63
C ASP A 84 -4.03 7.77 7.63
N ARG A 85 -4.67 6.85 6.89
CA ARG A 85 -6.12 6.61 6.97
C ARG A 85 -6.43 5.69 8.14
N GLY A 86 -6.41 6.30 9.33
CA GLY A 86 -6.78 5.67 10.59
C GLY A 86 -8.25 5.29 10.63
N HIS A 87 -8.62 4.16 10.03
CA HIS A 87 -9.88 3.51 10.35
C HIS A 87 -9.70 2.64 11.60
N HIS A 88 -10.55 2.91 12.60
CA HIS A 88 -10.76 2.10 13.79
C HIS A 88 -11.15 0.68 13.35
N HIS A 89 -10.22 -0.28 13.41
CA HIS A 89 -10.62 -1.67 13.40
C HIS A 89 -10.79 -2.11 14.84
N LEU A 90 -12.06 -2.25 15.22
CA LEU A 90 -12.47 -3.17 16.25
C LEU A 90 -11.78 -4.50 15.96
N ILE A 91 -10.84 -4.86 16.82
CA ILE A 91 -10.25 -6.17 16.89
C ILE A 91 -11.43 -7.13 17.08
N CYS A 92 -11.71 -8.01 16.10
CA CYS A 92 -12.50 -9.20 16.38
C CYS A 92 -11.72 -10.00 17.41
N SER A 93 -12.15 -9.90 18.66
CA SER A 93 -11.85 -10.88 19.68
C SER A 93 -12.87 -11.99 19.46
N GLU A 94 -12.45 -13.09 18.83
CA GLU A 94 -12.84 -14.47 19.17
C GLU A 94 -11.66 -15.39 18.85
#